data_AF-A0A8D8B4I2-F1
#
_entry.id   AF-A0A8D8B4I2-F1
#
_cell.length_a   1.000
_cell.length_b   1.000
_cell.length_c   1.000
_cell.angle_alpha   90.00
_cell.angle_beta   90.00
_cell.angle_gamma   90.00
#
_symmetry.space_group_name_H-M   'P 1'
#
loop_
_entity.id
_entity.type
_entity.pdbx_description
1 polymer ?
#
loop_
_entity_poly.entity_id
_entity_poly.type
_entity_poly.pdbx_seq_one_letter_code
_entity_poly.pdbx_strand_id
1 'polypeptide(L)'
;LLRSLASTGKLLRHKPIPSLARQLSSTHREIPALTKERYPVQRGQFAEVTDGDIAKFESILGGSRVLTQSEDIQGFNIDYLGSVRGYSRVVLKPKSTGEVAEIMRYCNERRLAVCPQGGNTGLVGGSVPVFDEVVLSLQLMDKIEQIDEYSGILVCQAGCVLGTLEEKANEKGLVMPLDLGAKG
;
A
#
# COMPACT_ATOMS: atom_id res chain seq x y z
N LEU A 1 -86.59 -11.65 -6.50
CA LEU A 1 -86.05 -10.27 -6.36
C LEU A 1 -84.83 -10.33 -5.44
N LEU A 2 -83.70 -10.83 -5.94
CA LEU A 2 -82.52 -10.04 -6.35
C LEU A 2 -81.99 -9.12 -5.25
N ARG A 3 -80.93 -9.56 -4.54
CA ARG A 3 -79.57 -9.01 -4.66
C ARG A 3 -78.58 -9.72 -3.74
N SER A 4 -77.62 -10.35 -4.40
CA SER A 4 -76.31 -10.76 -3.91
C SER A 4 -75.46 -9.51 -3.64
N LEU A 5 -74.74 -9.47 -2.53
CA LEU A 5 -73.65 -8.53 -2.27
C LEU A 5 -72.41 -9.33 -1.87
N ALA A 6 -71.56 -9.56 -2.86
CA ALA A 6 -70.25 -10.17 -2.73
C ALA A 6 -69.28 -9.23 -2.00
N SER A 7 -68.71 -9.74 -0.91
CA SER A 7 -67.56 -9.18 -0.20
C SER A 7 -66.35 -9.09 -1.14
N THR A 8 -65.88 -7.87 -1.42
CA THR A 8 -64.69 -7.64 -2.24
C THR A 8 -63.48 -7.49 -1.32
N GLY A 9 -62.83 -8.61 -1.02
CA GLY A 9 -61.52 -8.62 -0.36
C GLY A 9 -60.44 -8.07 -1.30
N LYS A 10 -59.88 -6.92 -0.99
CA LYS A 10 -58.67 -6.38 -1.65
C LYS A 10 -57.47 -7.24 -1.26
N LEU A 11 -57.11 -8.20 -2.12
CA LEU A 11 -55.81 -8.87 -2.07
C LEU A 11 -54.69 -7.84 -2.31
N LEU A 12 -53.94 -7.52 -1.27
CA LEU A 12 -52.69 -6.79 -1.37
C LEU A 12 -51.69 -7.65 -2.16
N ARG A 13 -51.43 -7.26 -3.40
CA ARG A 13 -50.38 -7.86 -4.23
C ARG A 13 -49.02 -7.52 -3.60
N HIS A 14 -48.39 -8.50 -2.96
CA HIS A 14 -46.97 -8.39 -2.59
C HIS A 14 -46.14 -8.12 -3.84
N LYS A 15 -45.46 -6.97 -3.88
CA LYS A 15 -44.43 -6.72 -4.89
C LYS A 15 -43.27 -7.69 -4.63
N PRO A 16 -42.76 -8.40 -5.64
CA PRO A 16 -41.57 -9.22 -5.46
C PRO A 16 -40.39 -8.31 -5.08
N ILE A 17 -39.72 -8.66 -3.99
CA ILE A 17 -38.45 -8.05 -3.60
C ILE A 17 -37.47 -8.33 -4.74
N PRO A 18 -36.80 -7.32 -5.32
CA PRO A 18 -35.84 -7.58 -6.38
C PRO A 18 -34.75 -8.51 -5.82
N SER A 19 -34.59 -9.67 -6.44
CA SER A 19 -33.55 -10.64 -6.08
C SER A 19 -32.21 -9.93 -6.14
N LEU A 20 -31.54 -9.80 -5.00
CA LEU A 20 -30.15 -9.38 -4.93
C LEU A 20 -29.33 -10.54 -5.53
N ALA A 21 -29.28 -10.59 -6.86
CA ALA A 21 -28.35 -11.43 -7.58
C ALA A 21 -26.96 -10.89 -7.22
N ARG A 22 -26.36 -11.48 -6.19
CA ARG A 22 -24.98 -11.26 -5.80
C ARG A 22 -24.15 -11.70 -7.00
N GLN A 23 -23.78 -10.76 -7.87
CA GLN A 23 -22.81 -10.97 -8.93
C GLN A 23 -21.48 -11.28 -8.25
N LEU A 24 -21.28 -12.56 -7.96
CA LEU A 24 -19.98 -13.14 -7.70
C LEU A 24 -19.34 -13.33 -9.08
N SER A 25 -18.71 -12.28 -9.59
CA SER A 25 -17.99 -12.33 -10.87
C SER A 25 -16.73 -11.47 -10.82
N SER A 26 -15.60 -12.14 -11.00
CA SER A 26 -14.25 -11.61 -11.22
C SER A 26 -13.56 -10.94 -10.02
N THR A 27 -12.39 -11.47 -9.65
CA THR A 27 -11.42 -11.01 -8.64
C THR A 27 -10.74 -9.67 -9.01
N HIS A 28 -11.49 -8.72 -9.56
CA HIS A 28 -11.06 -7.34 -9.65
C HIS A 28 -11.56 -6.63 -8.39
N ARG A 29 -10.69 -6.40 -7.41
CA ARG A 29 -10.97 -5.32 -6.45
C ARG A 29 -11.09 -4.04 -7.27
N GLU A 30 -12.25 -3.40 -7.24
CA GLU A 30 -12.42 -2.09 -7.86
C GLU A 30 -11.34 -1.15 -7.31
N ILE A 31 -10.70 -0.39 -8.20
CA ILE A 31 -9.66 0.55 -7.78
C ILE A 31 -10.35 1.66 -6.95
N PRO A 32 -10.01 1.84 -5.66
CA PRO A 32 -10.67 2.83 -4.82
C PRO A 32 -10.49 4.24 -5.38
N ALA A 33 -11.48 5.12 -5.16
CA ALA A 33 -11.35 6.55 -5.48
C ALA A 33 -10.19 7.19 -4.69
N LEU A 34 -9.67 8.32 -5.16
CA LEU A 34 -8.53 8.97 -4.51
C LEU A 34 -8.90 9.39 -3.09
N THR A 35 -7.95 9.25 -2.15
CA THR A 35 -8.15 9.64 -0.75
C THR A 35 -8.60 11.09 -0.62
N LYS A 36 -8.03 11.99 -1.43
CA LYS A 36 -8.41 13.41 -1.49
C LYS A 36 -9.85 13.68 -1.95
N GLU A 37 -10.47 12.74 -2.67
CA GLU A 37 -11.86 12.86 -3.14
C GLU A 37 -12.84 12.38 -2.07
N ARG A 38 -12.40 11.48 -1.19
CA ARG A 38 -13.24 10.83 -0.17
C ARG A 38 -13.17 11.51 1.19
N TYR A 39 -12.06 12.14 1.52
CA TYR A 39 -11.81 12.75 2.83
C TYR A 39 -11.50 14.24 2.66
N PRO A 40 -11.92 15.10 3.62
CA PRO A 40 -11.69 16.55 3.58
C PRO A 40 -10.24 16.89 3.98
N VAL A 41 -9.28 16.31 3.26
CA VAL A 41 -7.84 16.52 3.47
C VAL A 41 -7.30 17.57 2.51
N GLN A 42 -6.34 18.37 2.97
CA GLN A 42 -5.67 19.38 2.16
C GLN A 42 -4.22 18.98 1.92
N ARG A 43 -3.74 19.17 0.69
CA ARG A 43 -2.34 18.92 0.34
C ARG A 43 -1.47 19.99 0.99
N GLY A 44 -0.39 19.56 1.64
CA GLY A 44 0.60 20.47 2.20
C GLY A 44 1.34 21.29 1.12
N GLN A 45 2.09 22.30 1.56
CA GLN A 45 2.89 23.17 0.68
C GLN A 45 4.20 22.49 0.24
N PHE A 46 4.08 21.32 -0.40
CA PHE A 46 5.20 20.58 -0.99
C PHE A 46 5.33 20.91 -2.48
N ALA A 47 6.54 20.79 -3.02
CA ALA A 47 6.74 20.80 -4.46
C ALA A 47 6.09 19.58 -5.11
N GLU A 48 5.85 19.66 -6.42
CA GLU A 48 5.44 18.53 -7.25
C GLU A 48 6.67 17.91 -7.93
N VAL A 49 6.62 16.61 -8.17
CA VAL A 49 7.68 15.88 -8.89
C VAL A 49 7.67 16.29 -10.37
N THR A 50 8.85 16.66 -10.87
CA THR A 50 9.12 17.00 -12.27
C THR A 50 9.97 15.93 -12.95
N ASP A 51 10.07 15.97 -14.28
CA ASP A 51 10.94 15.05 -15.03
C ASP A 51 12.43 15.23 -14.66
N GLY A 52 12.83 16.44 -14.26
CA GLY A 52 14.18 16.68 -13.73
C GLY A 52 14.43 16.00 -12.38
N ASP A 53 13.41 15.88 -11.53
CA ASP A 53 13.49 15.13 -10.28
C ASP A 53 13.62 13.63 -10.56
N ILE A 54 12.86 13.10 -11.53
CA ILE A 54 12.95 11.70 -11.97
C ILE A 54 14.36 11.40 -12.47
N ALA A 55 14.90 12.21 -13.38
CA ALA A 55 16.27 12.05 -13.88
C ALA A 55 17.32 12.10 -12.74
N LYS A 56 17.09 12.94 -11.72
CA LYS A 56 17.95 12.97 -10.53
C LYS A 56 17.87 11.66 -9.75
N PHE A 57 16.68 11.13 -9.50
CA PHE A 57 16.53 9.84 -8.82
C PHE A 57 17.16 8.68 -9.60
N GLU A 58 17.02 8.67 -10.93
CA GLU A 58 17.67 7.70 -11.80
C GLU A 58 19.19 7.78 -11.73
N SER A 59 19.76 8.98 -11.56
CA SER A 59 21.20 9.13 -11.34
C SER A 59 21.69 8.55 -10.00
N ILE A 60 20.83 8.53 -8.98
CA ILE A 60 21.16 7.99 -7.65
C ILE A 60 21.00 6.45 -7.64
N LEU A 61 19.91 5.93 -8.22
CA LEU A 61 19.52 4.52 -8.11
C LEU A 61 19.83 3.67 -9.34
N GLY A 62 20.04 4.28 -10.50
CA GLY A 62 19.90 3.63 -11.81
C GLY A 62 18.42 3.49 -12.22
N GLY A 63 18.16 3.49 -13.54
CA GLY A 63 16.81 3.60 -14.10
C GLY A 63 15.82 2.50 -13.70
N SER A 64 16.27 1.25 -13.54
CA SER A 64 15.38 0.12 -13.22
C SER A 64 14.80 0.14 -11.80
N ARG A 65 15.26 1.04 -10.93
CA ARG A 65 14.83 1.18 -9.54
C ARG A 65 14.03 2.46 -9.27
N VAL A 66 13.66 3.15 -10.34
CA VAL A 66 12.75 4.32 -10.37
C VAL A 66 11.55 3.93 -11.21
N LEU A 67 10.41 3.66 -10.58
CA LEU A 67 9.20 3.24 -11.27
C LEU A 67 8.31 4.46 -11.54
N THR A 68 7.91 4.64 -12.80
CA THR A 68 7.07 5.75 -13.24
C THR A 68 5.89 5.29 -14.10
N GLN A 69 5.88 4.03 -14.53
CA GLN A 69 4.78 3.45 -15.31
C GLN A 69 3.59 3.17 -14.41
N SER A 70 2.39 3.51 -14.89
CA SER A 70 1.15 3.45 -14.10
C SER A 70 0.87 2.06 -13.54
N GLU A 71 1.18 1.02 -14.32
CA GLU A 71 0.96 -0.38 -13.98
C GLU A 71 1.87 -0.84 -12.83
N ASP A 72 3.11 -0.35 -12.81
CA ASP A 72 4.11 -0.70 -11.80
C ASP A 72 3.89 0.03 -10.46
N ILE A 73 3.36 1.27 -10.52
CA ILE A 73 3.17 2.12 -9.33
C ILE A 73 1.80 1.92 -8.68
N GLN A 74 0.83 1.30 -9.35
CA GLN A 74 -0.54 1.18 -8.82
C GLN A 74 -0.58 0.45 -7.46
N GLY A 75 0.18 -0.64 -7.31
CA GLY A 75 0.25 -1.41 -6.07
C GLY A 75 0.84 -0.64 -4.87
N PHE A 76 1.63 0.40 -5.14
CA PHE A 76 2.22 1.27 -4.11
C PHE A 76 1.28 2.39 -3.67
N ASN A 77 0.26 2.70 -4.48
CA ASN A 77 -0.72 3.75 -4.21
C ASN A 77 -1.97 3.25 -3.47
N ILE A 78 -2.22 1.95 -3.42
CA ILE A 78 -3.41 1.34 -2.80
C ILE A 78 -2.99 0.59 -1.54
N ASP A 79 -3.68 0.82 -0.43
CA ASP A 79 -3.38 0.12 0.82
C ASP A 79 -3.85 -1.34 0.78
N TYR A 80 -3.42 -2.13 1.78
CA TYR A 80 -3.74 -3.55 1.88
C TYR A 80 -5.24 -3.85 1.81
N LEU A 81 -6.07 -3.00 2.42
CA LEU A 81 -7.52 -3.17 2.48
C LEU A 81 -8.24 -2.69 1.20
N GLY A 82 -7.55 -1.99 0.29
CA GLY A 82 -8.19 -1.30 -0.83
C GLY A 82 -9.14 -0.19 -0.38
N SER A 83 -8.88 0.38 0.79
CA SER A 83 -9.71 1.41 1.44
C SER A 83 -9.25 2.83 1.13
N VAL A 84 -7.98 3.07 0.82
CA VAL A 84 -7.44 4.39 0.48
C VAL A 84 -6.52 4.32 -0.74
N ARG A 85 -6.44 5.43 -1.50
CA ARG A 85 -5.61 5.52 -2.71
C ARG A 85 -4.91 6.87 -2.86
N GLY A 86 -3.59 6.84 -2.99
CA GLY A 86 -2.77 7.95 -3.44
C GLY A 86 -2.73 8.11 -4.97
N TYR A 87 -1.94 9.05 -5.45
CA TYR A 87 -1.64 9.26 -6.86
C TYR A 87 -0.18 9.65 -7.09
N SER A 88 0.72 9.05 -6.31
CA SER A 88 2.16 9.15 -6.55
C SER A 88 2.50 8.73 -7.97
N ARG A 89 3.40 9.48 -8.59
CA ARG A 89 3.89 9.26 -9.96
C ARG A 89 5.26 8.60 -10.01
N VAL A 90 5.89 8.37 -8.85
CA VAL A 90 7.25 7.82 -8.76
C VAL A 90 7.43 6.96 -7.51
N VAL A 91 7.99 5.77 -7.71
CA VAL A 91 8.40 4.86 -6.64
C VAL A 91 9.91 4.64 -6.73
N LEU A 92 10.60 4.83 -5.61
CA LEU A 92 12.04 4.68 -5.47
C LEU A 92 12.38 3.42 -4.69
N LYS A 93 13.31 2.61 -5.20
CA LYS A 93 13.72 1.33 -4.59
C LYS A 93 15.23 1.32 -4.22
N PRO A 94 15.65 2.01 -3.15
CA PRO A 94 17.03 1.97 -2.68
C PRO A 94 17.44 0.57 -2.18
N LYS A 95 18.74 0.31 -2.19
CA LYS A 95 19.43 -0.89 -1.71
C LYS A 95 20.39 -0.61 -0.55
N SER A 96 20.60 0.65 -0.21
CA SER A 96 21.52 1.05 0.87
C SER A 96 21.06 2.30 1.61
N THR A 97 21.53 2.45 2.84
CA THR A 97 21.34 3.65 3.65
C THR A 97 21.91 4.90 2.98
N GLY A 98 23.00 4.76 2.21
CA GLY A 98 23.59 5.87 1.45
C GLY A 98 22.64 6.40 0.38
N GLU A 99 22.03 5.52 -0.40
CA GLU A 99 21.02 5.90 -1.40
C GLU A 99 19.80 6.55 -0.75
N VAL A 100 19.30 6.01 0.37
CA VAL A 100 18.22 6.63 1.15
C VAL A 100 18.61 8.04 1.58
N ALA A 101 19.80 8.22 2.14
CA ALA A 101 20.27 9.52 2.60
C ALA A 101 20.36 10.54 1.46
N GLU A 102 20.85 10.14 0.28
CA GLU A 102 20.91 11.01 -0.88
C GLU A 102 19.52 11.41 -1.41
N ILE A 103 18.59 10.46 -1.46
CA ILE A 103 17.18 10.72 -1.83
C ILE A 103 16.56 11.71 -0.85
N MET A 104 16.67 11.45 0.45
CA MET A 104 16.06 12.30 1.48
C MET A 104 16.64 13.70 1.49
N ARG A 105 17.96 13.84 1.28
CA ARG A 105 18.61 15.15 1.11
C ARG A 105 18.01 15.90 -0.08
N TYR A 106 17.91 15.25 -1.24
CA TYR A 106 17.35 15.88 -2.44
C TYR A 106 15.86 16.27 -2.27
N CYS A 107 15.04 15.36 -1.72
CA CYS A 107 13.64 15.63 -1.43
C CYS A 107 13.49 16.79 -0.45
N ASN A 108 14.36 16.90 0.55
CA ASN A 108 14.35 18.01 1.50
C ASN A 108 14.70 19.35 0.81
N GLU A 109 15.75 19.38 -0.01
CA GLU A 109 16.14 20.57 -0.79
C GLU A 109 15.01 21.05 -1.73
N ARG A 110 14.33 20.12 -2.37
CA ARG A 110 13.19 20.40 -3.28
C ARG A 110 11.86 20.59 -2.56
N ARG A 111 11.78 20.28 -1.27
CA ARG A 111 10.53 20.16 -0.48
C ARG A 111 9.52 19.20 -1.12
N LEU A 112 9.98 18.03 -1.57
CA LEU A 112 9.13 16.92 -2.01
C LEU A 112 8.69 16.11 -0.79
N ALA A 113 7.40 15.81 -0.70
CA ALA A 113 6.89 14.90 0.31
C ALA A 113 7.26 13.45 -0.01
N VAL A 114 7.53 12.64 1.02
CA VAL A 114 7.97 11.25 0.89
C VAL A 114 7.06 10.34 1.72
N CYS A 115 6.60 9.25 1.13
CA CYS A 115 5.84 8.19 1.79
C CYS A 115 6.72 6.94 1.92
N PRO A 116 7.31 6.65 3.09
CA PRO A 116 8.09 5.43 3.30
C PRO A 116 7.17 4.20 3.28
N GLN A 117 7.59 3.13 2.61
CA GLN A 117 6.81 1.91 2.47
C GLN A 117 7.67 0.64 2.65
N GLY A 118 7.23 -0.24 3.55
CA GLY A 118 7.76 -1.60 3.71
C GLY A 118 6.95 -2.63 2.92
N GLY A 119 6.38 -3.63 3.59
CA GLY A 119 5.54 -4.67 2.97
C GLY A 119 4.14 -4.22 2.51
N ASN A 120 3.74 -2.97 2.78
CA ASN A 120 2.40 -2.43 2.50
C ASN A 120 1.25 -3.26 3.12
N THR A 121 1.45 -3.82 4.32
CA THR A 121 0.47 -4.65 5.05
C THR A 121 -0.26 -3.89 6.18
N GLY A 122 -0.06 -2.57 6.27
CA GLY A 122 -0.68 -1.72 7.29
C GLY A 122 -2.19 -1.58 7.09
N LEU A 123 -2.94 -1.50 8.19
CA LEU A 123 -4.42 -1.48 8.17
C LEU A 123 -5.05 -0.11 8.45
N VAL A 124 -4.23 0.93 8.57
CA VAL A 124 -4.66 2.31 8.91
C VAL A 124 -4.38 3.32 7.80
N GLY A 125 -4.02 2.85 6.60
CA GLY A 125 -3.71 3.70 5.43
C GLY A 125 -2.37 4.43 5.47
N GLY A 126 -1.57 4.26 6.52
CA GLY A 126 -0.30 4.98 6.70
C GLY A 126 0.86 4.50 5.81
N SER A 127 0.69 3.40 5.06
CA SER A 127 1.72 2.86 4.17
C SER A 127 1.63 3.36 2.73
N VAL A 128 0.63 4.17 2.39
CA VAL A 128 0.41 4.69 1.04
C VAL A 128 0.27 6.21 1.02
N PRO A 129 0.59 6.87 -0.11
CA PRO A 129 0.42 8.31 -0.26
C PRO A 129 -1.04 8.76 -0.08
N VAL A 130 -1.25 9.98 0.42
CA VAL A 130 -2.58 10.63 0.39
C VAL A 130 -2.76 11.37 -0.93
N PHE A 131 -1.67 11.99 -1.40
CA PHE A 131 -1.59 12.77 -2.62
C PHE A 131 -0.54 12.19 -3.58
N ASP A 132 0.46 12.97 -3.96
CA ASP A 132 1.51 12.71 -4.94
C ASP A 132 2.89 12.49 -4.30
N GLU A 133 2.94 12.13 -3.01
CA GLU A 133 4.19 11.91 -2.29
C GLU A 133 5.06 10.88 -3.01
N VAL A 134 6.39 11.09 -3.05
CA VAL A 134 7.35 10.13 -3.58
C VAL A 134 7.28 8.87 -2.71
N VAL A 135 6.98 7.71 -3.29
CA VAL A 135 7.00 6.46 -2.51
C VAL A 135 8.44 5.99 -2.39
N LEU A 136 8.91 5.78 -1.15
CA LEU A 136 10.23 5.21 -0.87
C LEU A 136 10.05 3.77 -0.38
N SER A 137 10.20 2.81 -1.30
CA SER A 137 10.05 1.39 -1.00
C SER A 137 11.37 0.79 -0.51
N LEU A 138 11.37 0.26 0.70
CA LEU A 138 12.56 -0.35 1.32
C LEU A 138 12.73 -1.83 0.95
N GLN A 139 11.89 -2.38 0.06
CA GLN A 139 11.85 -3.81 -0.27
C GLN A 139 13.17 -4.38 -0.81
N LEU A 140 14.06 -3.56 -1.36
CA LEU A 140 15.38 -4.02 -1.85
C LEU A 140 16.50 -3.86 -0.81
N MET A 141 16.19 -3.36 0.39
CA MET A 141 17.09 -3.34 1.54
C MET A 141 16.77 -4.55 2.43
N ASP A 142 17.01 -5.76 1.90
CA ASP A 142 16.57 -7.04 2.46
C ASP A 142 17.71 -7.92 3.00
N LYS A 143 18.91 -7.35 3.18
CA LYS A 143 20.08 -8.09 3.67
C LYS A 143 20.04 -8.32 5.17
N ILE A 144 20.25 -9.57 5.57
CA ILE A 144 20.66 -9.94 6.95
C ILE A 144 22.17 -9.71 7.06
N GLU A 145 22.60 -8.85 7.97
CA GLU A 145 23.99 -8.44 8.12
C GLU A 145 24.74 -9.34 9.12
N GLN A 146 24.07 -9.73 10.21
CA GLN A 146 24.66 -10.57 11.25
C GLN A 146 23.58 -11.32 12.03
N ILE A 147 23.87 -12.56 12.43
CA ILE A 147 23.15 -13.30 13.46
C ILE A 147 24.20 -13.84 14.43
N ASP A 148 24.18 -13.38 15.68
CA ASP A 148 25.00 -13.89 16.78
C ASP A 148 24.21 -14.94 17.56
N GLU A 149 24.65 -16.20 17.47
CA GLU A 149 23.97 -17.35 18.08
C GLU A 149 24.10 -17.39 19.60
N TYR A 150 25.13 -16.76 20.16
CA TYR A 150 25.39 -16.75 21.60
C TYR A 150 24.62 -15.64 22.29
N SER A 151 24.63 -14.43 21.72
CA SER A 151 23.93 -13.28 22.29
C SER A 151 22.47 -13.18 21.82
N GLY A 152 22.09 -13.90 20.77
CA GLY A 152 20.77 -13.82 20.15
C GLY A 152 20.51 -12.52 19.37
N ILE A 153 21.57 -11.78 19.01
CA ILE A 153 21.44 -10.49 18.31
C ILE A 153 21.38 -10.73 16.80
N LEU A 154 20.32 -10.23 16.17
CA LEU A 154 20.17 -10.19 14.72
C LEU A 154 20.25 -8.74 14.23
N VAL A 155 21.11 -8.48 13.27
CA VAL A 155 21.24 -7.19 12.57
C VAL A 155 20.83 -7.39 11.12
N CYS A 156 19.86 -6.62 10.65
CA CYS A 156 19.34 -6.69 9.29
C CYS A 156 18.89 -5.33 8.78
N GLN A 157 18.71 -5.24 7.47
CA GLN A 157 18.16 -4.07 6.83
C GLN A 157 16.62 -4.00 6.99
N ALA A 158 16.04 -2.80 6.82
CA ALA A 158 14.65 -2.52 7.13
C ALA A 158 13.61 -3.20 6.21
N GLY A 159 14.04 -3.69 5.04
CA GLY A 159 13.20 -4.39 4.07
C GLY A 159 13.14 -5.90 4.25
N CYS A 160 13.86 -6.47 5.23
CA CYS A 160 13.81 -7.91 5.47
C CYS A 160 12.40 -8.37 5.85
N VAL A 161 11.89 -9.35 5.12
CA VAL A 161 10.60 -9.99 5.39
C VAL A 161 10.69 -10.78 6.69
N LEU A 162 9.72 -10.60 7.59
CA LEU A 162 9.74 -11.20 8.93
C LEU A 162 9.82 -12.73 8.87
N GLY A 163 9.11 -13.38 7.94
CA GLY A 163 9.19 -14.83 7.75
C GLY A 163 10.60 -15.31 7.38
N THR A 164 11.32 -14.58 6.52
CA THR A 164 12.72 -14.88 6.19
C THR A 164 13.64 -14.71 7.40
N LEU A 165 13.41 -13.69 8.24
CA LEU A 165 14.16 -13.53 9.48
C LEU A 165 13.91 -14.68 10.46
N GLU A 166 12.66 -15.13 10.57
CA GLU A 166 12.26 -16.26 11.40
C GLU A 166 12.92 -17.56 10.94
N GLU A 167 12.87 -17.88 9.64
CA GLU A 167 13.57 -19.03 9.06
C GLU A 167 15.07 -19.00 9.39
N LYS A 168 15.73 -17.85 9.22
CA LYS A 168 17.17 -17.70 9.44
C LYS A 168 17.57 -17.72 10.91
N ALA A 169 16.73 -17.21 11.81
CA ALA A 169 16.92 -17.35 13.24
C ALA A 169 16.77 -18.82 13.68
N ASN A 170 15.76 -19.52 13.16
CA ASN A 170 15.49 -20.93 13.49
C ASN A 170 16.64 -21.85 13.07
N GLU A 171 17.31 -21.57 11.94
CA GLU A 171 18.54 -22.28 11.52
C GLU A 171 19.65 -22.25 12.58
N LYS A 172 19.61 -21.26 13.49
CA LYS A 172 20.56 -21.07 14.60
C LYS A 172 20.02 -21.47 15.97
N GLY A 173 18.84 -22.10 16.02
CA GLY A 173 18.17 -22.43 17.28
C GLY A 173 17.62 -21.21 18.03
N LEU A 174 17.48 -20.06 17.34
CA LEU A 174 16.88 -18.84 17.86
C LEU A 174 15.45 -18.69 17.33
N VAL A 175 14.68 -17.76 17.91
CA VAL A 175 13.33 -17.41 17.44
C VAL A 175 13.20 -15.90 17.30
N MET A 176 12.38 -15.43 16.36
CA MET A 176 12.03 -14.01 16.29
C MET A 176 11.12 -13.62 17.45
N PRO A 177 11.34 -12.47 18.11
CA PRO A 177 10.53 -12.06 19.27
C PRO A 177 9.13 -11.53 18.89
N LEU A 178 8.78 -11.55 17.61
CA LEU A 178 7.48 -11.14 17.08
C LEU A 178 7.01 -12.13 16.01
N ASP A 179 5.71 -12.40 15.98
CA ASP A 179 5.03 -13.18 14.94
C ASP A 179 3.68 -12.52 14.63
N LEU A 180 3.38 -12.38 13.34
CA LEU A 180 2.21 -11.68 12.81
C LEU A 180 1.68 -12.42 11.59
N GLY A 181 0.37 -12.38 11.36
CA GLY A 181 -0.24 -12.97 10.16
C GLY A 181 0.25 -12.38 8.84
N ALA A 182 0.87 -11.19 8.87
CA ALA A 182 1.42 -10.47 7.73
C ALA A 182 2.95 -10.63 7.58
N LYS A 183 3.52 -11.73 8.10
CA LYS A 183 4.98 -11.95 8.11
C LYS A 183 5.60 -12.34 6.76
N GLY A 184 4.77 -12.65 5.76
CA GLY A 184 5.19 -13.05 4.41
C GLY A 184 4.94 -11.99 3.36
#